data_AF-A0A7S0Q3Q1-F1
#
_entry.id   AF-A0A7S0Q3Q1-F1
#
_cell.length_a   1.000
_cell.length_b   1.000
_cell.length_c   1.000
_cell.angle_alpha   90.00
_cell.angle_beta   90.00
_cell.angle_gamma   90.00
#
_symmetry.space_group_name_H-M   'P 1'
#
loop_
_entity.id
_entity.type
_entity.pdbx_description
1 polymer ?
#
loop_
_entity_poly.entity_id
_entity_poly.type
_entity_poly.pdbx_seq_one_letter_code
_entity_poly.pdbx_strand_id
1 'polypeptide(L)'
;MERTLLLASGFWIGGVAAWAPIAGYLLAPHCRQRTQRTHILHCQEGADQQPEESSMLALPLQRPDDPGALLTESERMRLAPPHNLKRKRRSRKIRKIDPVEEKFIPLVEGARQSVSESIVAAYSGDSLESKQKAGEDFWIDPALLEDEVQKRRAAESSRKMYQRKKTGYKTERLKEELVSPYKNNAIGFIVVGIGLAATVLSFFPELLELTDVEPNFPDTL
;
A
#
# COMPACT_ATOMS: atom_id res chain seq x y z
N MET A 1 6.08 43.51 20.38
CA MET A 1 4.76 42.84 20.24
C MET A 1 4.84 41.45 19.59
N GLU A 2 6.01 40.97 19.15
CA GLU A 2 6.11 39.70 18.41
C GLU A 2 6.12 38.43 19.29
N ARG A 3 6.43 38.57 20.59
CA ARG A 3 6.53 37.42 21.51
C ARG A 3 5.17 36.84 21.93
N THR A 4 4.09 37.64 21.87
CA THR A 4 2.73 37.17 22.23
C THR A 4 2.10 36.35 21.10
N LEU A 5 2.45 36.62 19.84
CA LEU A 5 1.95 35.87 18.69
C LEU A 5 2.49 34.43 18.65
N LEU A 6 3.74 34.21 19.06
CA LEU A 6 4.33 32.86 19.11
C LEU A 6 3.66 31.98 20.17
N LEU A 7 3.35 32.53 21.36
CA LEU A 7 2.66 31.79 22.41
C LEU A 7 1.21 31.43 22.04
N ALA A 8 0.50 32.33 21.35
CA ALA A 8 -0.86 32.05 20.88
C ALA A 8 -0.89 30.92 19.84
N SER A 9 0.08 30.88 18.91
CA SER A 9 0.13 29.83 17.88
C SER A 9 0.43 28.43 18.46
N GLY A 10 1.28 28.34 19.48
CA GLY A 10 1.61 27.08 20.16
C GLY A 10 0.41 26.47 20.89
N PHE A 11 -0.44 27.29 21.50
CA PHE A 11 -1.64 26.83 22.21
C PHE A 11 -2.68 26.21 21.26
N TRP A 12 -2.87 26.80 20.08
CA TRP A 12 -3.80 26.27 19.08
C TRP A 12 -3.30 24.96 18.45
N ILE A 13 -2.02 24.86 18.13
CA ILE A 13 -1.45 23.63 17.55
C ILE A 13 -1.45 22.49 18.58
N GLY A 14 -1.10 22.79 19.84
CA GLY A 14 -1.15 21.81 20.93
C GLY A 14 -2.57 21.33 21.25
N GLY A 15 -3.55 22.25 21.24
CA GLY A 15 -4.96 21.93 21.46
C GLY A 15 -5.51 21.01 20.36
N VAL A 16 -5.27 21.32 19.07
CA VAL A 16 -5.77 20.50 17.96
C VAL A 16 -5.15 19.10 17.97
N ALA A 17 -3.87 18.97 18.32
CA ALA A 17 -3.19 17.67 18.40
C ALA A 17 -3.76 16.77 19.50
N ALA A 18 -4.15 17.34 20.66
CA ALA A 18 -4.73 16.59 21.76
C ALA A 18 -6.14 16.06 21.47
N TRP A 19 -6.90 16.75 20.61
CA TRP A 19 -8.28 16.37 20.26
C TRP A 19 -8.40 15.44 19.05
N ALA A 20 -7.35 15.33 18.23
CA ALA A 20 -7.33 14.45 17.05
C ALA A 20 -7.64 12.97 17.33
N PRO A 21 -7.15 12.33 18.43
CA PRO A 21 -7.46 10.94 18.73
C PRO A 21 -8.94 10.74 19.11
N ILE A 22 -9.50 11.69 19.86
CA ILE A 22 -10.90 11.66 20.33
C ILE A 22 -11.84 11.85 19.14
N ALA A 23 -11.55 12.81 18.27
CA ALA A 23 -12.29 13.01 17.02
C ALA A 23 -12.20 11.78 16.10
N GLY A 24 -11.02 11.16 15.98
CA GLY A 24 -10.84 9.93 15.24
C GLY A 24 -11.69 8.77 15.77
N TYR A 25 -11.79 8.60 17.09
CA TYR A 25 -12.60 7.56 17.71
C TYR A 25 -14.11 7.78 17.49
N LEU A 26 -14.57 9.04 17.51
CA LEU A 26 -15.97 9.39 17.26
C LEU A 26 -16.36 9.31 15.78
N LEU A 27 -15.45 9.65 14.85
CA LEU A 27 -15.71 9.60 13.41
C LEU A 27 -15.48 8.22 12.76
N ALA A 28 -14.68 7.35 13.40
CA ALA A 28 -14.43 5.98 12.90
C ALA A 28 -15.70 5.17 12.57
N PRO A 29 -16.75 5.11 13.42
CA PRO A 29 -17.97 4.35 13.10
C PRO A 29 -18.76 4.93 11.93
N HIS A 30 -18.80 6.26 11.76
CA HIS A 30 -19.53 6.90 10.65
C HIS A 30 -18.81 6.77 9.30
N CYS A 31 -17.48 6.75 9.30
CA CYS A 31 -16.71 6.52 8.08
C CYS A 31 -16.75 5.05 7.62
N ARG A 32 -16.93 4.10 8.56
CA ARG A 32 -16.96 2.65 8.25
C ARG A 32 -18.21 2.22 7.50
N GLN A 33 -19.34 2.91 7.68
CA GLN A 33 -20.59 2.62 6.97
C GLN A 33 -20.62 3.10 5.52
N ARG A 34 -19.74 4.02 5.12
CA ARG A 34 -19.74 4.56 3.74
C ARG A 34 -19.11 3.62 2.71
N THR A 35 -18.29 2.66 3.15
CA THR A 35 -17.53 1.74 2.27
C THR A 35 -18.06 0.31 2.30
N GLN A 36 -19.04 -0.03 3.14
CA GLN A 36 -19.63 -1.37 3.23
C GLN A 36 -21.00 -1.51 2.55
N ARG A 37 -21.39 -0.57 1.68
CA ARG A 37 -22.64 -0.66 0.91
C ARG A 37 -22.52 -1.50 -0.37
N THR A 38 -21.60 -2.47 -0.40
CA THR A 38 -21.53 -3.51 -1.42
C THR A 38 -21.34 -4.85 -0.73
N HIS A 39 -22.37 -5.68 -0.81
CA HIS A 39 -22.43 -7.08 -0.36
C HIS A 39 -22.63 -7.33 1.13
N ILE A 40 -23.86 -7.11 1.61
CA ILE A 40 -24.44 -8.00 2.61
C ILE A 40 -25.71 -8.57 1.95
N LEU A 41 -25.57 -9.79 1.41
CA LEU A 41 -26.71 -10.63 1.04
C LEU A 41 -27.40 -11.03 2.33
N HIS A 42 -28.56 -10.42 2.60
CA HIS A 42 -29.46 -10.86 3.64
C HIS A 42 -30.14 -12.14 3.12
N CYS A 43 -29.66 -13.31 3.52
CA CYS A 43 -30.44 -14.54 3.40
C CYS A 43 -31.60 -14.41 4.38
N GLN A 44 -32.77 -14.03 3.87
CA GLN A 44 -34.01 -14.12 4.63
C GLN A 44 -34.42 -15.59 4.60
N GLU A 45 -34.19 -16.27 5.72
CA GLU A 45 -34.74 -17.59 6.00
C GLU A 45 -36.27 -17.50 5.94
N GLY A 46 -36.86 -18.31 5.07
CA GLY A 46 -38.30 -18.34 4.83
C GLY A 46 -39.03 -18.77 6.09
N ALA A 47 -39.82 -17.86 6.64
CA ALA A 47 -40.86 -18.21 7.59
C ALA A 47 -42.05 -18.75 6.80
N ASP A 48 -42.42 -20.00 7.09
CA ASP A 48 -43.61 -20.67 6.61
C ASP A 48 -44.86 -19.81 6.86
N GLN A 49 -45.44 -19.26 5.79
CA GLN A 49 -46.79 -18.71 5.82
C GLN A 49 -47.75 -19.76 5.27
N GLN A 50 -48.68 -20.18 6.13
CA GLN A 50 -49.79 -21.07 5.80
C GLN A 50 -50.70 -20.44 4.73
N PRO A 51 -51.34 -21.27 3.87
CA PRO A 51 -52.24 -20.77 2.85
C PRO A 51 -53.61 -20.45 3.47
N GLU A 52 -53.92 -19.16 3.61
CA GLU A 52 -55.30 -18.73 3.83
C GLU A 52 -56.04 -18.75 2.48
N GLU A 53 -56.87 -19.78 2.32
CA GLU A 53 -57.86 -19.90 1.25
C GLU A 53 -58.84 -18.72 1.32
N SER A 54 -58.57 -17.67 0.54
CA SER A 54 -59.49 -16.55 0.39
C SER A 54 -59.75 -16.25 -1.08
N SER A 55 -60.89 -16.77 -1.53
CA SER A 55 -61.77 -16.20 -2.55
C SER A 55 -61.21 -15.97 -3.95
N MET A 56 -61.57 -16.89 -4.83
CA MET A 56 -61.61 -16.77 -6.28
C MET A 56 -62.51 -15.60 -6.72
N LEU A 57 -62.00 -14.37 -6.68
CA LEU A 57 -62.45 -13.31 -7.57
C LEU A 57 -61.37 -13.16 -8.63
N ALA A 58 -61.65 -13.74 -9.80
CA ALA A 58 -60.83 -13.61 -11.00
C ALA A 58 -60.79 -12.14 -11.43
N LEU A 59 -59.89 -11.38 -10.80
CA LEU A 59 -59.46 -10.10 -11.33
C LEU A 59 -58.89 -10.35 -12.73
N PRO A 60 -59.31 -9.59 -13.75
CA PRO A 60 -58.73 -9.73 -15.08
C PRO A 60 -57.22 -9.56 -14.95
N LEU A 61 -56.45 -10.52 -15.47
CA LEU A 61 -54.99 -10.49 -15.51
C LEU A 61 -54.56 -9.22 -16.24
N GLN A 62 -54.34 -8.13 -15.49
CA GLN A 62 -53.82 -6.89 -16.03
C GLN A 62 -52.33 -7.08 -16.27
N ARG A 63 -51.92 -6.86 -17.51
CA ARG A 63 -50.50 -6.81 -17.85
C ARG A 63 -49.90 -5.64 -17.06
N PRO A 64 -48.85 -5.85 -16.26
CA PRO A 64 -48.18 -4.75 -15.58
C PRO A 64 -47.60 -3.78 -16.60
N ASP A 65 -47.65 -2.49 -16.26
CA ASP A 65 -47.23 -1.39 -17.15
C ASP A 65 -45.77 -1.55 -17.61
N ASP A 66 -44.92 -2.08 -16.73
CA ASP A 66 -43.52 -2.41 -17.03
C ASP A 66 -43.29 -3.94 -17.05
N PRO A 67 -43.06 -4.56 -18.22
CA PRO A 67 -42.78 -5.99 -18.30
C PRO A 67 -41.44 -6.36 -17.65
N GLY A 68 -40.53 -5.40 -17.49
CA GLY A 68 -39.26 -5.57 -16.79
C GLY A 68 -39.42 -5.76 -15.28
N ALA A 69 -40.55 -5.34 -14.70
CA ALA A 69 -40.83 -5.50 -13.28
C ALA A 69 -41.00 -6.99 -12.90
N LEU A 70 -41.51 -7.80 -13.83
CA LEU A 70 -41.71 -9.25 -13.65
C LEU A 70 -40.42 -10.06 -13.76
N LEU A 71 -39.35 -9.48 -14.29
CA LEU A 71 -38.07 -10.15 -14.42
C LEU A 71 -37.36 -10.21 -13.07
N THR A 72 -36.83 -11.38 -12.75
CA THR A 72 -35.96 -11.57 -11.59
C THR A 72 -34.68 -10.74 -11.73
N GLU A 73 -34.04 -10.39 -10.61
CA GLU A 73 -32.80 -9.60 -10.63
C GLU A 73 -31.71 -10.27 -11.51
N SER A 74 -31.65 -11.60 -11.48
CA SER A 74 -30.72 -12.38 -12.31
C SER A 74 -30.98 -12.25 -13.82
N GLU A 75 -32.24 -12.23 -14.25
CA GLU A 75 -32.63 -12.05 -15.65
C GLU A 75 -32.38 -10.62 -16.10
N ARG A 76 -32.65 -9.64 -15.24
CA ARG A 76 -32.31 -8.23 -15.51
C ARG A 76 -30.82 -8.04 -15.73
N MET A 77 -29.97 -8.70 -14.95
CA MET A 77 -28.51 -8.62 -15.12
C MET A 77 -28.03 -9.30 -16.42
N ARG A 78 -28.69 -10.36 -16.87
CA ARG A 78 -28.35 -11.04 -18.14
C ARG A 78 -28.77 -10.24 -19.37
N LEU A 79 -29.89 -9.50 -19.25
CA LEU A 79 -30.40 -8.64 -20.32
C LEU A 79 -29.78 -7.24 -20.30
N ALA A 80 -29.03 -6.89 -19.25
CA ALA A 80 -28.35 -5.61 -19.18
C ALA A 80 -27.32 -5.50 -20.33
N PRO A 81 -27.30 -4.38 -21.07
CA PRO A 81 -26.35 -4.20 -22.15
C PRO A 81 -24.92 -4.28 -21.61
N PRO A 82 -24.01 -5.00 -22.30
CA PRO A 82 -22.64 -5.17 -21.83
C PRO A 82 -21.97 -3.79 -21.74
N HIS A 83 -21.55 -3.41 -20.54
CA HIS A 83 -20.87 -2.15 -20.33
C HIS A 83 -19.54 -2.15 -21.09
N ASN A 84 -19.41 -1.25 -22.07
CA ASN A 84 -18.15 -1.05 -22.78
C ASN A 84 -17.11 -0.47 -21.82
N LEU A 85 -16.37 -1.35 -21.13
CA LEU A 85 -15.19 -0.94 -20.37
C LEU A 85 -14.24 -0.25 -21.36
N LYS A 86 -14.08 1.06 -21.21
CA LYS A 86 -13.09 1.84 -21.96
C LYS A 86 -11.72 1.23 -21.65
N ARG A 87 -11.26 0.32 -22.52
CA ARG A 87 -9.88 -0.17 -22.46
C ARG A 87 -9.00 1.04 -22.68
N LYS A 88 -8.31 1.47 -21.62
CA LYS A 88 -7.24 2.46 -21.71
C LYS A 88 -6.22 1.84 -22.68
N ARG A 89 -6.26 2.24 -23.96
CA ARG A 89 -5.27 1.83 -24.97
C ARG A 89 -3.93 2.21 -24.38
N ARG A 90 -3.14 1.23 -23.91
CA ARG A 90 -1.72 1.46 -23.63
C ARG A 90 -1.16 1.95 -24.95
N SER A 91 -0.64 3.18 -24.98
CA SER A 91 0.01 3.68 -26.19
C SER A 91 1.09 2.65 -26.53
N ARG A 92 0.93 1.96 -27.65
CA ARG A 92 2.04 1.23 -28.24
C ARG A 92 3.03 2.32 -28.61
N LYS A 93 4.03 2.53 -27.75
CA LYS A 93 5.14 3.43 -28.01
C LYS A 93 5.78 2.89 -29.27
N ILE A 94 5.46 3.48 -30.43
CA ILE A 94 6.15 3.20 -31.68
C ILE A 94 7.60 3.57 -31.37
N ARG A 95 8.45 2.55 -31.20
CA ARG A 95 9.88 2.75 -31.03
C ARG A 95 10.34 3.29 -32.39
N LYS A 96 10.54 4.60 -32.49
CA LYS A 96 11.38 5.14 -33.54
C LYS A 96 12.75 4.52 -33.28
N ILE A 97 13.20 3.68 -34.21
CA ILE A 97 14.58 3.21 -34.21
C ILE A 97 15.36 4.45 -34.64
N ASP A 98 15.86 5.19 -33.65
CA ASP A 98 16.82 6.25 -33.95
C ASP A 98 18.03 5.54 -34.57
N PRO A 99 18.57 6.02 -35.70
CA PRO A 99 19.75 5.42 -36.31
C PRO A 99 20.86 5.49 -35.27
N VAL A 100 21.25 4.32 -34.74
CA VAL A 100 22.37 4.21 -33.82
C VAL A 100 23.59 4.55 -34.65
N GLU A 101 24.14 5.75 -34.46
CA GLU A 101 25.44 6.12 -35.01
C GLU A 101 26.46 5.12 -34.48
N GLU A 102 26.80 4.14 -35.31
CA GLU A 102 27.86 3.19 -35.03
C GLU A 102 29.13 4.01 -34.82
N LYS A 103 29.58 4.07 -33.57
CA LYS A 103 30.88 4.66 -33.24
C LYS A 103 31.94 3.76 -33.86
N PHE A 104 32.35 4.12 -35.07
CA PHE A 104 33.47 3.50 -35.76
C PHE A 104 34.72 3.68 -34.92
N ILE A 105 35.35 2.56 -34.61
CA ILE A 105 36.70 2.53 -34.07
C ILE A 105 37.53 1.77 -35.13
N PRO A 106 38.71 2.26 -35.55
CA PRO A 106 39.28 1.94 -36.88
C PRO A 106 39.62 0.45 -37.13
N LEU A 107 39.84 0.11 -38.40
CA LEU A 107 40.07 -1.27 -38.91
C LEU A 107 41.56 -1.64 -39.11
N VAL A 108 42.50 -0.98 -38.43
CA VAL A 108 43.96 -1.23 -38.56
C VAL A 108 44.49 -1.84 -37.25
N GLU A 109 45.51 -2.71 -37.30
CA GLU A 109 46.11 -3.35 -36.12
C GLU A 109 46.50 -2.29 -35.06
N GLY A 110 45.75 -2.27 -33.94
CA GLY A 110 45.79 -1.21 -32.93
C GLY A 110 44.46 -0.48 -32.72
N ALA A 111 43.44 -0.78 -33.52
CA ALA A 111 42.14 -0.13 -33.44
C ALA A 111 41.05 -1.09 -32.93
N ARG A 112 40.25 -0.59 -31.99
CA ARG A 112 39.32 -1.40 -31.17
C ARG A 112 38.12 -1.83 -32.01
N GLN A 113 37.65 -3.05 -31.81
CA GLN A 113 36.45 -3.58 -32.48
C GLN A 113 35.24 -2.66 -32.27
N SER A 114 34.39 -2.53 -33.28
CA SER A 114 33.07 -1.91 -33.11
C SER A 114 32.26 -2.68 -32.06
N VAL A 115 31.30 -2.02 -31.42
CA VAL A 115 30.52 -2.67 -30.35
C VAL A 115 29.78 -3.90 -30.88
N SER A 116 29.21 -3.82 -32.08
CA SER A 116 28.57 -4.94 -32.77
C SER A 116 29.55 -6.07 -33.08
N GLU A 117 30.73 -5.78 -33.63
CA GLU A 117 31.74 -6.81 -33.92
C GLU A 117 32.30 -7.45 -32.65
N SER A 118 32.48 -6.69 -31.56
CA SER A 118 32.92 -7.22 -30.27
C SER A 118 31.87 -8.15 -29.65
N ILE A 119 30.58 -7.86 -29.88
CA ILE A 119 29.46 -8.70 -29.45
C ILE A 119 29.43 -9.99 -30.27
N VAL A 120 29.60 -9.89 -31.60
CA VAL A 120 29.66 -11.05 -32.50
C VAL A 120 30.88 -11.94 -32.17
N ALA A 121 32.06 -11.34 -31.94
CA ALA A 121 33.29 -12.05 -31.59
C ALA A 121 33.22 -12.70 -30.19
N ALA A 122 32.54 -12.07 -29.22
CA ALA A 122 32.29 -12.69 -27.91
C ALA A 122 31.32 -13.87 -28.00
N TYR A 123 30.48 -13.92 -29.04
CA TYR A 123 29.49 -14.98 -29.26
C TYR A 123 29.99 -16.09 -30.19
N SER A 124 31.04 -15.86 -30.98
CA SER A 124 31.66 -16.83 -31.88
C SER A 124 32.47 -17.94 -31.20
N GLY A 125 32.32 -18.13 -29.87
CA GLY A 125 32.87 -19.29 -29.15
C GLY A 125 32.07 -20.58 -29.37
N ASP A 126 32.33 -21.62 -28.56
CA ASP A 126 31.82 -23.01 -28.66
C ASP A 126 30.28 -23.16 -28.85
N SER A 127 29.51 -22.15 -28.47
CA SER A 127 28.05 -22.13 -28.67
C SER A 127 27.62 -21.87 -30.12
N LEU A 128 28.50 -21.31 -30.94
CA LEU A 128 28.22 -21.04 -32.35
C LEU A 128 28.34 -22.35 -33.15
N GLU A 129 29.47 -23.07 -33.03
CA GLU A 129 29.70 -24.36 -33.71
C GLU A 129 28.60 -25.40 -33.44
N SER A 130 28.10 -25.46 -32.21
CA SER A 130 27.00 -26.38 -31.85
C SER A 130 25.67 -26.02 -32.50
N LYS A 131 25.36 -24.73 -32.66
CA LYS A 131 24.18 -24.24 -33.39
C LYS A 131 24.33 -24.40 -34.91
N GLN A 132 25.55 -24.25 -35.43
CA GLN A 132 25.87 -24.54 -36.84
C GLN A 132 25.66 -26.03 -37.16
N LYS A 133 26.09 -26.93 -36.27
CA LYS A 133 25.81 -28.37 -36.39
C LYS A 133 24.32 -28.70 -36.29
N ALA A 134 23.54 -27.87 -35.61
CA ALA A 134 22.09 -28.03 -35.50
C ALA A 134 21.31 -27.54 -36.73
N GLY A 135 21.97 -26.92 -37.72
CA GLY A 135 21.35 -26.49 -38.98
C GLY A 135 20.46 -25.26 -38.86
N GLU A 136 20.67 -24.41 -37.86
CA GLU A 136 19.97 -23.13 -37.74
C GLU A 136 20.57 -22.11 -38.72
N ASP A 137 19.80 -21.66 -39.71
CA ASP A 137 20.25 -20.81 -40.82
C ASP A 137 20.70 -19.39 -40.38
N PHE A 138 21.80 -18.96 -41.01
CA PHE A 138 22.83 -18.01 -40.55
C PHE A 138 22.53 -16.51 -40.65
N TRP A 139 21.32 -16.05 -40.36
CA TRP A 139 21.09 -14.60 -40.17
C TRP A 139 20.64 -14.32 -38.75
N ILE A 140 21.64 -14.21 -37.86
CA ILE A 140 21.43 -13.69 -36.51
C ILE A 140 21.46 -12.17 -36.63
N ASP A 141 20.28 -11.54 -36.59
CA ASP A 141 20.18 -10.09 -36.50
C ASP A 141 20.90 -9.60 -35.23
N PRO A 142 21.89 -8.69 -35.35
CA PRO A 142 22.66 -8.21 -34.20
C PRO A 142 21.76 -7.54 -33.13
N ALA A 143 20.67 -6.91 -33.57
CA ALA A 143 19.68 -6.31 -32.68
C ALA A 143 18.94 -7.33 -31.80
N LEU A 144 18.61 -8.52 -32.34
CA LEU A 144 17.96 -9.57 -31.55
C LEU A 144 18.91 -10.16 -30.53
N LEU A 145 20.18 -10.29 -30.88
CA LEU A 145 21.22 -10.81 -30.00
C LEU A 145 21.52 -9.86 -28.84
N GLU A 146 21.58 -8.55 -29.10
CA GLU A 146 21.68 -7.53 -28.05
C GLU A 146 20.52 -7.60 -27.06
N ASP A 147 19.29 -7.75 -27.57
CA ASP A 147 18.09 -7.90 -26.75
C ASP A 147 18.15 -9.15 -25.85
N GLU A 148 18.67 -10.28 -26.36
CA GLU A 148 18.86 -11.50 -25.58
C GLU A 148 19.90 -11.33 -24.47
N VAL A 149 21.03 -10.70 -24.79
CA VAL A 149 22.10 -10.42 -23.82
C VAL A 149 21.60 -9.47 -22.73
N GLN A 150 20.86 -8.43 -23.10
CA GLN A 150 20.25 -7.52 -22.14
C GLN A 150 19.24 -8.23 -21.24
N LYS A 151 18.39 -9.10 -21.80
CA LYS A 151 17.45 -9.92 -21.02
C LYS A 151 18.17 -10.85 -20.04
N ARG A 152 19.25 -11.52 -20.48
CA ARG A 152 20.07 -12.38 -19.59
C ARG A 152 20.72 -11.59 -18.47
N ARG A 153 21.35 -10.45 -18.77
CA ARG A 153 21.95 -9.55 -17.76
C ARG A 153 20.90 -9.02 -16.78
N ALA A 154 19.71 -8.66 -17.26
CA ALA A 154 18.60 -8.19 -16.42
C ALA A 154 18.05 -9.31 -15.52
N ALA A 155 17.98 -10.54 -16.01
CA ALA A 155 17.56 -11.70 -15.21
C ALA A 155 18.60 -12.01 -14.12
N GLU A 156 19.89 -11.98 -14.46
CA GLU A 156 20.98 -12.19 -13.50
C GLU A 156 21.05 -11.09 -12.44
N SER A 157 20.90 -9.83 -12.82
CA SER A 157 20.88 -8.71 -11.86
C SER A 157 19.69 -8.82 -10.90
N SER A 158 18.51 -9.22 -11.41
CA SER A 158 17.33 -9.48 -10.60
C SER A 158 17.54 -10.62 -9.61
N ARG A 159 18.17 -11.73 -10.04
CA ARG A 159 18.53 -12.85 -9.16
C ARG A 159 19.51 -12.42 -8.06
N LYS A 160 20.55 -11.65 -8.41
CA LYS A 160 21.53 -11.11 -7.44
C LYS A 160 20.86 -10.18 -6.43
N MET A 161 19.97 -9.29 -6.86
CA MET A 161 19.18 -8.42 -5.99
C MET A 161 18.30 -9.22 -5.03
N TYR A 162 17.63 -10.26 -5.52
CA TYR A 162 16.80 -11.13 -4.69
C TYR A 162 17.61 -11.90 -3.64
N GLN A 163 18.76 -12.45 -4.02
CA GLN A 163 19.67 -13.12 -3.08
C GLN A 163 20.20 -12.16 -2.00
N ARG A 164 20.59 -10.93 -2.38
CA ARG A 164 20.99 -9.89 -1.42
C ARG A 164 19.87 -9.50 -0.46
N LYS A 165 18.63 -9.43 -0.93
CA LYS A 165 17.47 -9.19 -0.06
C LYS A 165 17.24 -10.36 0.91
N LYS A 166 17.35 -11.60 0.42
CA LYS A 166 17.18 -12.81 1.25
C LYS A 166 18.21 -12.88 2.39
N THR A 167 19.45 -12.47 2.15
CA THR A 167 20.51 -12.45 3.18
C THR A 167 20.57 -11.14 3.97
N GLY A 168 20.00 -10.06 3.46
CA GLY A 168 20.05 -8.72 4.06
C GLY A 168 19.14 -8.52 5.27
N TYR A 169 18.08 -9.32 5.42
CA TYR A 169 17.27 -9.34 6.64
C TYR A 169 17.96 -10.18 7.71
N LYS A 170 19.03 -9.63 8.31
CA LYS A 170 19.57 -10.19 9.55
C LYS A 170 18.46 -10.17 10.60
N THR A 171 18.21 -11.32 11.23
CA THR A 171 17.19 -11.48 12.28
C THR A 171 17.33 -10.43 13.39
N GLU A 172 18.54 -9.96 13.64
CA GLU A 172 18.86 -8.88 14.59
C GLU A 172 18.26 -7.53 14.19
N ARG A 173 18.36 -7.14 12.91
CA ARG A 173 17.74 -5.90 12.41
C ARG A 173 16.23 -5.96 12.47
N LEU A 174 15.66 -7.15 12.21
CA LEU A 174 14.23 -7.41 12.32
C LEU A 174 13.75 -7.31 13.77
N LYS A 175 14.52 -7.85 14.73
CA LYS A 175 14.25 -7.68 16.17
C LYS A 175 14.37 -6.22 16.58
N GLU A 176 15.36 -5.50 16.06
CA GLU A 176 15.53 -4.09 16.36
C GLU A 176 14.38 -3.23 15.79
N GLU A 177 13.92 -3.49 14.57
CA GLU A 177 12.76 -2.83 13.97
C GLU A 177 11.44 -3.19 14.67
N LEU A 178 11.31 -4.39 15.22
CA LEU A 178 10.18 -4.80 16.07
C LEU A 178 10.20 -4.16 17.46
N VAL A 179 11.38 -3.95 18.03
CA VAL A 179 11.57 -3.44 19.40
C VAL A 179 11.71 -1.91 19.43
N SER A 180 12.17 -1.27 18.35
CA SER A 180 12.31 0.19 18.22
C SER A 180 11.04 1.00 18.48
N PRO A 181 9.81 0.54 18.18
CA PRO A 181 8.59 1.29 18.51
C PRO A 181 8.38 1.41 20.01
N TYR A 182 8.95 0.50 20.81
CA TYR A 182 8.74 0.40 22.25
C TYR A 182 9.93 0.90 23.08
N LYS A 183 11.13 1.03 22.49
CA LYS A 183 12.33 1.50 23.21
C LYS A 183 12.19 2.93 23.77
N ASN A 184 11.40 3.78 23.11
CA ASN A 184 11.19 5.18 23.51
C ASN A 184 9.77 5.46 24.02
N ASN A 185 9.13 4.50 24.70
CA ASN A 185 7.82 4.72 25.33
C ASN A 185 7.94 5.53 26.63
N ALA A 186 8.41 6.78 26.53
CA ALA A 186 8.49 7.72 27.65
C ALA A 186 7.12 7.93 28.32
N ILE A 187 6.05 7.91 27.52
CA ILE A 187 4.67 8.01 27.99
C ILE A 187 4.33 6.88 28.97
N GLY A 188 4.78 5.64 28.69
CA GLY A 188 4.53 4.49 29.57
C GLY A 188 5.18 4.66 30.93
N PHE A 189 6.43 5.13 30.97
CA PHE A 189 7.14 5.41 32.23
C PHE A 189 6.49 6.53 33.03
N ILE A 190 5.98 7.57 32.36
CA ILE A 190 5.26 8.67 33.03
C ILE A 190 3.97 8.15 33.67
N VAL A 191 3.18 7.34 32.96
CA VAL A 191 1.92 6.81 33.49
C VAL A 191 2.17 5.87 34.68
N VAL A 192 3.16 4.99 34.58
CA VAL A 192 3.57 4.10 35.69
C VAL A 192 4.09 4.92 36.88
N GLY A 193 4.88 5.97 36.62
CA GLY A 193 5.38 6.88 37.66
C GLY A 193 4.26 7.63 38.39
N ILE A 194 3.28 8.17 37.67
CA ILE A 194 2.10 8.84 38.26
C ILE A 194 1.28 7.83 39.07
N GLY A 195 1.10 6.61 38.55
CA GLY A 195 0.40 5.54 39.27
C GLY A 195 1.08 5.18 40.59
N LEU A 196 2.41 4.99 40.57
CA LEU A 196 3.20 4.75 41.78
C LEU A 196 3.12 5.91 42.76
N ALA A 197 3.28 7.15 42.30
CA ALA A 197 3.16 8.34 43.14
C ALA A 197 1.77 8.42 43.78
N ALA A 198 0.69 8.16 43.02
CA ALA A 198 -0.68 8.14 43.55
C ALA A 198 -0.87 7.05 44.62
N THR A 199 -0.29 5.86 44.43
CA THR A 199 -0.35 4.81 45.47
C THR A 199 0.39 5.22 46.74
N VAL A 200 1.57 5.83 46.63
CA VAL A 200 2.34 6.31 47.79
C VAL A 200 1.57 7.39 48.55
N LEU A 201 0.98 8.36 47.84
CA LEU A 201 0.16 9.41 48.45
C LEU A 201 -1.11 8.87 49.10
N SER A 202 -1.69 7.79 48.57
CA SER A 202 -2.85 7.14 49.18
C SER A 202 -2.50 6.37 50.45
N PHE A 203 -1.29 5.81 50.56
CA PHE A 203 -0.85 5.06 51.75
C PHE A 203 -0.26 5.97 52.84
N PHE A 204 0.31 7.12 52.45
CA PHE A 204 0.97 8.06 53.34
C PHE A 204 0.41 9.48 53.14
N PRO A 205 -0.85 9.74 53.55
CA PRO A 205 -1.44 11.07 53.42
C PRO A 205 -0.70 12.14 54.24
N GLU A 206 0.01 11.73 55.30
CA GLU A 206 0.84 12.58 56.17
C GLU A 206 1.94 13.34 55.40
N LEU A 207 2.35 12.87 54.21
CA LEU A 207 3.35 13.57 53.38
C LEU A 207 2.79 14.84 52.68
N LEU A 208 1.46 14.96 52.57
CA LEU A 208 0.80 16.12 51.97
C LEU A 208 0.30 17.14 53.01
N GLU A 209 0.28 16.74 54.27
CA GLU A 209 0.12 17.67 55.39
C GLU A 209 1.43 18.45 55.51
N LEU A 210 1.62 19.45 54.65
CA LEU A 210 2.62 20.48 54.88
C LEU A 210 2.35 21.00 56.28
N THR A 211 3.28 20.73 57.19
CA THR A 211 3.35 21.38 58.50
C THR A 211 3.12 22.87 58.27
N ASP A 212 1.97 23.38 58.70
CA ASP A 212 1.70 24.80 58.75
C ASP A 212 2.78 25.41 59.65
N VAL A 213 3.87 25.86 59.02
CA VAL A 213 4.90 26.64 59.68
C VAL A 213 4.21 27.97 59.93
N GLU A 214 3.61 28.11 61.12
CA GLU A 214 3.13 29.38 61.61
C GLU A 214 4.25 30.40 61.40
N PRO A 215 4.05 31.43 60.57
CA PRO A 215 5.05 32.45 60.40
C PRO A 215 5.15 33.19 61.74
N ASN A 216 6.18 32.86 62.51
CA ASN A 216 6.57 33.62 63.69
C ASN A 216 7.05 34.99 63.20
N PHE A 217 6.11 35.92 63.04
CA PHE A 217 6.44 37.33 62.87
C PHE A 217 6.91 37.84 64.22
N PRO A 218 8.18 38.27 64.37
CA PRO A 218 8.61 38.90 65.60
C PRO A 218 7.89 40.25 65.72
N ASP A 219 6.93 40.34 66.64
CA ASP A 219 6.35 41.62 67.06
C ASP A 219 7.43 42.40 67.82
N THR A 220 8.20 43.19 67.08
CA THR A 220 9.06 44.23 67.65
C THR A 220 8.62 45.58 67.09
N LEU A 221 7.89 46.32 67.93
CA LEU A 221 7.72 47.78 67.88
C LEU A 221 8.92 48.47 68.54
#